data_AF-A0A9W8S4N4-F1
#
_entry.id   AF-A0A9W8S4N4-F1
#
_cell.length_a   1.000
_cell.length_b   1.000
_cell.length_c   1.000
_cell.angle_alpha   90.00
_cell.angle_beta   90.00
_cell.angle_gamma   90.00
#
_symmetry.space_group_name_H-M   'P 1'
#
loop_
_entity.id
_entity.type
_entity.pdbx_description
1 polymer ?
#
loop_
_entity_poly.entity_id
_entity_poly.type
_entity_poly.pdbx_seq_one_letter_code
_entity_poly.pdbx_strand_id
1 'polypeptide(L)'
;MNKRLGNLHKDTRSSKQLTTRRYLAGLSFGPSSSVLAQLLDELALRHSEKKASSPFEPVIVHIDTDLSNTDGESPARKLLDEYRRVLSHATFECVPLNDVLSVKSVDWSTLPLDTSIPDEDPSARLRRMFDALPTLTSRTDVLRQLIRHLLLQKAQEHSCSALLLGHSTTALAALTLSEVANGRGFAVPLQVADGMTTICTYEAAESGAVQETSRLEFPVYYPLREIFRNELIQYIDLVPSLKEVVPVDQAGAAAGNSVVSHKDLSIEEVMTRYFDSVEEGYSGIVANVVRTTGKLERVPGNSFCGSCGMSLDAKGDSRWAGEIGDDAGDGPGAAGAGRLCYGCKRSIHG
;
A
#
# COMPACT_ATOMS: atom_id res chain seq x y z
N MET A 1 15.66 -10.23 11.43
CA MET A 1 14.18 -10.07 11.49
C MET A 1 13.55 -10.20 12.88
N ASN A 2 13.88 -11.21 13.71
CA ASN A 2 13.29 -11.39 15.07
C ASN A 2 13.37 -10.15 15.98
N LYS A 3 14.42 -9.33 15.87
CA LYS A 3 14.53 -8.06 16.62
C LYS A 3 13.50 -7.01 16.18
N ARG A 4 13.20 -6.90 14.89
CA ARG A 4 12.22 -5.94 14.34
C ARG A 4 10.79 -6.33 14.68
N LEU A 5 10.43 -7.60 14.49
CA LEU A 5 9.12 -8.10 14.94
C LEU A 5 8.98 -8.08 16.46
N GLY A 6 10.09 -8.26 17.18
CA GLY A 6 10.15 -8.06 18.64
C GLY A 6 9.93 -6.60 19.06
N ASN A 7 10.46 -5.63 18.33
CA ASN A 7 10.22 -4.21 18.57
C ASN A 7 8.79 -3.82 18.20
N LEU A 8 8.30 -4.26 17.05
CA LEU A 8 6.89 -4.13 16.65
C LEU A 8 5.94 -4.68 17.72
N HIS A 9 6.27 -5.84 18.28
CA HIS A 9 5.50 -6.40 19.38
C HIS A 9 5.55 -5.54 20.64
N LYS A 10 6.68 -4.90 20.97
CA LYS A 10 6.75 -3.97 22.11
C LYS A 10 5.90 -2.73 21.87
N ASP A 11 5.91 -2.20 20.65
CA ASP A 11 5.18 -0.98 20.29
C ASP A 11 3.66 -1.20 20.25
N THR A 12 3.22 -2.38 19.80
CA THR A 12 1.79 -2.74 19.67
C THR A 12 1.19 -3.32 20.95
N ARG A 13 2.01 -3.73 21.93
CA ARG A 13 1.53 -4.33 23.17
C ARG A 13 0.98 -3.27 24.12
N SER A 14 -0.35 -3.15 24.16
CA SER A 14 -1.07 -2.25 25.07
C SER A 14 -1.23 -2.78 26.50
N SER A 15 -1.07 -4.09 26.74
CA SER A 15 -1.31 -4.72 28.04
C SER A 15 -0.34 -5.85 28.37
N LYS A 16 -0.13 -6.10 29.67
CA LYS A 16 0.63 -7.26 30.16
C LYS A 16 -0.15 -8.57 30.00
N GLN A 17 -1.47 -8.51 29.81
CA GLN A 17 -2.33 -9.68 29.59
C GLN A 17 -1.99 -10.41 28.28
N LEU A 18 -2.16 -11.73 28.27
CA LEU A 18 -1.94 -12.57 27.10
C LEU A 18 -3.17 -12.46 26.18
N THR A 19 -3.20 -11.46 25.31
CA THR A 19 -4.21 -11.33 24.27
C THR A 19 -3.71 -11.95 22.96
N THR A 20 -4.64 -12.50 22.16
CA THR A 20 -4.34 -12.93 20.80
C THR A 20 -3.74 -11.79 20.00
N ARG A 21 -2.65 -12.07 19.29
CA ARG A 21 -1.95 -11.11 18.44
C ARG A 21 -2.34 -11.38 17.00
N ARG A 22 -3.03 -10.44 16.38
CA ARG A 22 -3.47 -10.57 15.00
C ARG A 22 -2.84 -9.46 14.17
N TYR A 23 -2.06 -9.82 13.15
CA TYR A 23 -1.44 -8.85 12.23
C TYR A 23 -1.93 -9.13 10.83
N LEU A 24 -2.25 -8.07 10.08
CA LEU A 24 -2.58 -8.20 8.66
C LEU A 24 -1.33 -7.97 7.83
N ALA A 25 -1.07 -8.81 6.82
CA ALA A 25 -0.04 -8.56 5.83
C ALA A 25 -0.61 -8.59 4.40
N GLY A 26 -0.20 -7.62 3.58
CA GLY A 26 -0.57 -7.58 2.17
C GLY A 26 0.28 -8.54 1.34
N LEU A 27 -0.36 -9.33 0.47
CA LEU A 27 0.26 -10.26 -0.46
C LEU A 27 0.07 -9.76 -1.90
N SER A 28 1.17 -9.47 -2.59
CA SER A 28 1.17 -9.07 -4.01
C SER A 28 1.70 -10.17 -4.94
N PHE A 29 1.96 -11.35 -4.39
CA PHE A 29 2.64 -12.49 -5.04
C PHE A 29 4.07 -12.22 -5.52
N GLY A 30 4.61 -11.01 -5.30
CA GLY A 30 6.02 -10.70 -5.55
C GLY A 30 6.93 -11.23 -4.44
N PRO A 31 8.25 -11.38 -4.71
CA PRO A 31 9.22 -12.02 -3.83
C PRO A 31 9.13 -11.57 -2.36
N SER A 32 9.11 -10.27 -2.14
CA SER A 32 9.11 -9.69 -0.80
C SER A 32 7.81 -9.98 -0.03
N SER A 33 6.65 -9.90 -0.67
CA SER A 33 5.38 -10.18 -0.01
C SER A 33 5.22 -11.67 0.34
N SER A 34 5.71 -12.56 -0.54
CA SER A 34 5.66 -14.01 -0.34
C SER A 34 6.61 -14.47 0.77
N VAL A 35 7.82 -13.92 0.82
CA VAL A 35 8.75 -14.16 1.92
C VAL A 35 8.17 -13.65 3.25
N LEU A 36 7.53 -12.48 3.27
CA LEU A 36 6.87 -12.01 4.49
C LEU A 36 5.75 -12.97 4.94
N ALA A 37 4.90 -13.44 4.03
CA ALA A 37 3.84 -14.40 4.34
C ALA A 37 4.40 -15.70 4.95
N GLN A 38 5.46 -16.25 4.33
CA GLN A 38 6.14 -17.46 4.81
C GLN A 38 6.73 -17.26 6.22
N LEU A 39 7.36 -16.10 6.48
CA LEU A 39 7.95 -15.84 7.78
C LEU A 39 6.90 -15.65 8.87
N LEU A 40 5.74 -15.08 8.53
CA LEU A 40 4.61 -14.97 9.45
C LEU A 40 3.99 -16.34 9.77
N ASP A 41 3.89 -17.22 8.77
CA ASP A 41 3.45 -18.60 8.94
C ASP A 41 4.38 -19.39 9.89
N GLU A 42 5.70 -19.31 9.67
CA GLU A 42 6.69 -19.93 10.57
C GLU A 42 6.59 -19.39 12.00
N LEU A 43 6.30 -18.10 12.16
CA LEU A 43 6.13 -17.50 13.49
C LEU A 43 4.86 -18.00 14.16
N ALA A 44 3.76 -18.16 13.41
CA ALA A 44 2.52 -18.74 13.91
C ALA A 44 2.74 -20.18 14.39
N LEU A 45 3.46 -21.00 13.62
CA LEU A 45 3.86 -22.34 14.01
C LEU A 45 4.65 -22.31 15.33
N ARG A 46 5.75 -21.55 15.41
CA ARG A 46 6.61 -21.47 16.61
C ARG A 46 5.86 -20.96 17.85
N HIS A 47 4.87 -20.10 17.67
CA HIS A 47 4.04 -19.61 18.77
C HIS A 47 3.01 -20.65 19.21
N SER A 48 2.45 -21.43 18.29
CA SER A 48 1.51 -22.52 18.60
C SER A 48 2.16 -23.65 19.39
N GLU A 49 3.45 -23.96 19.11
CA GLU A 49 4.22 -24.97 19.85
C GLU A 49 4.52 -24.56 21.30
N LYS A 50 4.60 -23.25 21.57
CA LYS A 50 4.91 -22.70 22.88
C LYS A 50 3.64 -22.52 23.71
N LYS A 51 3.29 -23.52 24.52
CA LYS A 51 2.13 -23.53 25.45
C LYS A 51 1.99 -22.30 26.37
N ALA A 52 3.08 -21.56 26.63
CA ALA A 52 3.09 -20.37 27.49
C ALA A 52 3.07 -19.02 26.71
N SER A 53 2.89 -19.05 25.40
CA SER A 53 2.80 -17.83 24.57
C SER A 53 1.34 -17.47 24.28
N SER A 54 1.07 -16.17 24.14
CA SER A 54 -0.18 -15.71 23.53
C SER A 54 -0.29 -16.24 22.09
N PRO A 55 -1.49 -16.60 21.62
CA PRO A 55 -1.72 -16.99 20.22
C PRO A 55 -1.27 -15.89 19.25
N PHE A 56 -0.71 -16.30 18.11
CA PHE A 56 -0.30 -15.43 17.02
C PHE A 56 -1.02 -15.85 15.75
N GLU A 57 -1.84 -14.96 15.20
CA GLU A 57 -2.75 -15.20 14.08
C GLU A 57 -2.43 -14.22 12.95
N PRO A 58 -1.55 -14.58 12.00
CA PRO A 58 -1.31 -13.76 10.83
C PRO A 58 -2.47 -13.91 9.82
N VAL A 59 -2.99 -12.77 9.36
CA VAL A 59 -3.99 -12.68 8.29
C VAL A 59 -3.30 -12.13 7.05
N ILE A 60 -3.24 -12.93 6.00
CA ILE A 60 -2.61 -12.60 4.73
C ILE A 60 -3.70 -12.25 3.73
N VAL A 61 -3.69 -11.02 3.22
CA VAL A 61 -4.71 -10.52 2.30
C VAL A 61 -4.09 -10.20 0.96
N HIS A 62 -4.64 -10.80 -0.09
CA HIS A 62 -4.41 -10.39 -1.46
C HIS A 62 -5.58 -9.51 -1.94
N ILE A 63 -5.26 -8.39 -2.60
CA ILE A 63 -6.28 -7.57 -3.26
C ILE A 63 -6.24 -7.89 -4.75
N ASP A 64 -7.32 -8.50 -5.24
CA ASP A 64 -7.48 -8.84 -6.65
C ASP A 64 -7.84 -7.57 -7.44
N THR A 65 -6.86 -7.08 -8.19
CA THR A 65 -6.99 -5.86 -8.99
C THR A 65 -7.64 -6.11 -10.35
N ASP A 66 -7.96 -7.35 -10.69
CA ASP A 66 -8.61 -7.68 -11.96
C ASP A 66 -10.11 -7.34 -11.92
N LEU A 67 -10.46 -6.23 -12.56
CA LEU A 67 -11.83 -5.73 -12.67
C LEU A 67 -12.63 -6.38 -13.82
N SER A 68 -12.05 -7.34 -14.55
CA SER A 68 -12.70 -8.00 -15.69
C SER A 68 -13.54 -9.23 -15.29
N ASN A 69 -13.25 -9.82 -14.12
CA ASN A 69 -13.89 -11.04 -13.67
C ASN A 69 -15.12 -10.74 -12.80
N THR A 70 -16.30 -11.03 -13.32
CA THR A 70 -17.57 -10.79 -12.60
C THR A 70 -18.11 -12.00 -11.85
N ASP A 71 -17.69 -13.25 -12.13
CA ASP A 71 -18.21 -14.43 -11.40
C ASP A 71 -17.41 -15.75 -11.61
N GLY A 72 -16.06 -15.71 -11.55
CA GLY A 72 -15.21 -16.90 -11.75
C GLY A 72 -14.10 -17.08 -10.71
N GLU A 73 -13.51 -18.30 -10.66
CA GLU A 73 -12.22 -18.54 -9.98
C GLU A 73 -11.12 -17.70 -10.64
N SER A 74 -10.82 -16.52 -10.08
CA SER A 74 -9.76 -15.66 -10.60
C SER A 74 -8.40 -16.36 -10.50
N PRO A 75 -7.45 -16.08 -11.43
CA PRO A 75 -6.09 -16.62 -11.34
C PRO A 75 -5.44 -16.32 -9.98
N ALA A 76 -5.74 -15.16 -9.41
CA ALA A 76 -5.30 -14.76 -8.08
C ALA A 76 -5.82 -15.68 -6.98
N ARG A 77 -7.10 -16.11 -7.03
CA ARG A 77 -7.66 -17.07 -6.07
C ARG A 77 -6.98 -18.43 -6.16
N LYS A 78 -6.74 -18.94 -7.38
CA LYS A 78 -6.03 -20.22 -7.59
C LYS A 78 -4.63 -20.18 -7.00
N LEU A 79 -3.89 -19.09 -7.27
CA LEU A 79 -2.57 -18.89 -6.71
C LEU A 79 -2.62 -18.78 -5.18
N LEU A 80 -3.60 -18.05 -4.62
CA LEU A 80 -3.80 -17.96 -3.18
C LEU A 80 -4.09 -19.31 -2.53
N ASP A 81 -4.82 -20.21 -3.22
CA ASP A 81 -5.08 -21.57 -2.74
C ASP A 81 -3.79 -22.40 -2.68
N GLU A 82 -2.85 -22.20 -3.60
CA GLU A 82 -1.51 -22.80 -3.54
C GLU A 82 -0.71 -22.29 -2.33
N TYR A 83 -0.76 -20.98 -2.04
CA TYR A 83 -0.18 -20.42 -0.82
C TYR A 83 -0.81 -21.04 0.43
N ARG A 84 -2.14 -21.17 0.49
CA ARG A 84 -2.86 -21.76 1.62
C ARG A 84 -2.48 -23.23 1.83
N ARG A 85 -2.21 -23.98 0.75
CA ARG A 85 -1.75 -25.37 0.82
C ARG A 85 -0.35 -25.49 1.43
N VAL A 86 0.54 -24.55 1.11
CA VAL A 86 1.94 -24.58 1.55
C VAL A 86 2.13 -23.94 2.93
N LEU A 87 1.37 -22.90 3.26
CA LEU A 87 1.48 -22.11 4.49
C LEU A 87 0.23 -22.35 5.35
N SER A 88 0.24 -23.40 6.17
CA SER A 88 -0.95 -23.91 6.86
C SER A 88 -1.30 -23.21 8.18
N HIS A 89 -0.42 -22.35 8.69
CA HIS A 89 -0.58 -21.68 9.98
C HIS A 89 -1.05 -20.22 9.84
N ALA A 90 -1.02 -19.66 8.62
CA ALA A 90 -1.57 -18.36 8.29
C ALA A 90 -2.98 -18.44 7.70
N THR A 91 -3.79 -17.42 7.94
CA THR A 91 -5.11 -17.28 7.32
C THR A 91 -4.96 -16.50 6.02
N PHE A 92 -5.60 -16.94 4.93
CA PHE A 92 -5.53 -16.28 3.61
C PHE A 92 -6.89 -15.82 3.13
N GLU A 93 -6.98 -14.57 2.69
CA GLU A 93 -8.18 -13.95 2.12
C GLU A 93 -7.86 -13.30 0.77
N CYS A 94 -8.77 -13.46 -0.20
CA CYS A 94 -8.73 -12.77 -1.48
C CYS A 94 -9.87 -11.75 -1.51
N VAL A 95 -9.52 -10.46 -1.58
CA VAL A 95 -10.48 -9.35 -1.55
C VAL A 95 -10.51 -8.71 -2.93
N PRO A 96 -11.67 -8.63 -3.61
CA PRO A 96 -11.75 -7.95 -4.89
C PRO A 96 -11.58 -6.43 -4.71
N LEU A 97 -10.94 -5.76 -5.68
CA LEU A 97 -10.69 -4.32 -5.59
C LEU A 97 -11.98 -3.49 -5.49
N ASN A 98 -13.10 -3.98 -6.03
CA ASN A 98 -14.39 -3.28 -5.96
C ASN A 98 -14.91 -3.03 -4.53
N ASP A 99 -14.48 -3.84 -3.55
CA ASP A 99 -14.75 -3.62 -2.13
C ASP A 99 -14.22 -2.26 -1.64
N VAL A 100 -13.22 -1.68 -2.34
CA VAL A 100 -12.69 -0.36 -2.00
C VAL A 100 -13.78 0.70 -2.01
N LEU A 101 -14.83 0.59 -2.84
CA LEU A 101 -15.93 1.57 -2.90
C LEU A 101 -16.71 1.69 -1.57
N SER A 102 -16.60 0.70 -0.68
CA SER A 102 -17.14 0.76 0.69
C SER A 102 -16.24 1.49 1.68
N VAL A 103 -15.00 1.82 1.27
CA VAL A 103 -13.98 2.39 2.16
C VAL A 103 -14.28 3.83 2.48
N LYS A 104 -14.46 4.08 3.79
CA LYS A 104 -14.73 5.41 4.34
C LYS A 104 -13.47 6.25 4.54
N SER A 105 -12.28 5.67 4.35
CA SER A 105 -11.01 6.40 4.48
C SER A 105 -10.60 7.20 3.24
N VAL A 106 -11.45 7.15 2.20
CA VAL A 106 -11.32 7.92 0.96
C VAL A 106 -12.51 8.87 0.87
N ASP A 107 -12.25 10.13 0.62
CA ASP A 107 -13.26 11.09 0.19
C ASP A 107 -13.52 10.91 -1.30
N TRP A 108 -14.54 10.13 -1.62
CA TRP A 108 -14.93 9.80 -2.99
C TRP A 108 -15.39 11.00 -3.82
N SER A 109 -15.69 12.15 -3.20
CA SER A 109 -15.99 13.39 -3.93
C SER A 109 -14.76 13.95 -4.65
N THR A 110 -13.56 13.56 -4.22
CA THR A 110 -12.29 14.04 -4.80
C THR A 110 -11.86 13.27 -6.04
N LEU A 111 -12.43 12.09 -6.28
CA LEU A 111 -12.09 11.23 -7.41
C LEU A 111 -13.10 11.43 -8.55
N PRO A 112 -12.73 11.16 -9.81
CA PRO A 112 -13.60 11.34 -10.98
C PRO A 112 -14.63 10.20 -11.06
N LEU A 113 -15.49 10.10 -10.05
CA LEU A 113 -16.60 9.16 -10.00
C LEU A 113 -17.88 9.87 -10.36
N ASP A 114 -18.54 9.37 -11.39
CA ASP A 114 -19.89 9.80 -11.73
C ASP A 114 -20.90 9.08 -10.81
N THR A 115 -21.43 9.80 -9.82
CA THR A 115 -22.46 9.29 -8.89
C THR A 115 -23.87 9.38 -9.48
N SER A 116 -24.04 9.93 -10.68
CA SER A 116 -25.37 10.13 -11.30
C SER A 116 -25.95 8.88 -11.96
N ILE A 117 -25.16 7.80 -12.08
CA ILE A 117 -25.57 6.52 -12.68
C ILE A 117 -25.85 5.52 -11.55
N PRO A 118 -27.13 5.30 -11.15
CA PRO A 118 -27.43 4.69 -9.86
C PRO A 118 -27.34 3.16 -9.79
N ASP A 119 -26.93 2.47 -10.85
CA ASP A 119 -27.17 1.01 -10.96
C ASP A 119 -26.10 0.29 -11.81
N GLU A 120 -24.85 0.72 -11.71
CA GLU A 120 -23.73 0.11 -12.43
C GLU A 120 -22.99 -0.93 -11.57
N ASP A 121 -22.57 -2.02 -12.20
CA ASP A 121 -21.60 -2.97 -11.64
C ASP A 121 -20.41 -2.23 -10.98
N PRO A 122 -20.11 -2.50 -9.69
CA PRO A 122 -19.00 -1.87 -8.97
C PRO A 122 -17.66 -1.91 -9.72
N SER A 123 -17.40 -3.02 -10.43
CA SER A 123 -16.16 -3.19 -11.21
C SER A 123 -16.15 -2.31 -12.47
N ALA A 124 -17.28 -2.13 -13.14
CA ALA A 124 -17.43 -1.16 -14.23
C ALA A 124 -17.24 0.29 -13.75
N ARG A 125 -17.80 0.63 -12.59
CA ARG A 125 -17.63 1.97 -11.98
C ARG A 125 -16.15 2.31 -11.72
N LEU A 126 -15.39 1.37 -11.15
CA LEU A 126 -13.95 1.55 -10.94
C LEU A 126 -13.17 1.65 -12.26
N ARG A 127 -13.53 0.86 -13.28
CA ARG A 127 -12.90 0.96 -14.60
C ARG A 127 -13.08 2.36 -15.19
N ARG A 128 -14.29 2.91 -15.18
CA ARG A 128 -14.56 4.27 -15.67
C ARG A 128 -13.75 5.32 -14.90
N MET A 129 -13.63 5.19 -13.58
CA MET A 129 -12.80 6.09 -12.78
C MET A 129 -11.32 6.02 -13.19
N PHE A 130 -10.75 4.82 -13.37
CA PHE A 130 -9.36 4.68 -13.82
C PHE A 130 -9.18 5.19 -15.25
N ASP A 131 -10.14 4.95 -16.15
CA ASP A 131 -10.09 5.42 -17.53
C ASP A 131 -10.11 6.95 -17.62
N ALA A 132 -10.81 7.62 -16.70
CA ALA A 132 -10.86 9.08 -16.58
C ALA A 132 -9.53 9.71 -16.10
N LEU A 133 -8.61 8.93 -15.52
CA LEU A 133 -7.30 9.44 -15.11
C LEU A 133 -6.38 9.69 -16.33
N PRO A 134 -5.59 10.78 -16.31
CA PRO A 134 -4.92 11.30 -17.51
C PRO A 134 -3.75 10.45 -18.00
N THR A 135 -3.07 9.74 -17.11
CA THR A 135 -1.84 9.00 -17.44
C THR A 135 -1.78 7.62 -16.81
N LEU A 136 -0.92 6.75 -17.36
CA LEU A 136 -0.64 5.45 -16.75
C LEU A 136 -0.07 5.59 -15.34
N THR A 137 0.84 6.56 -15.12
CA THR A 137 1.34 6.92 -13.79
C THR A 137 0.21 7.25 -12.82
N SER A 138 -0.73 8.10 -13.23
CA SER A 138 -1.90 8.44 -12.41
C SER A 138 -2.71 7.20 -12.02
N ARG A 139 -2.94 6.28 -12.96
CA ARG A 139 -3.68 5.04 -12.72
C ARG A 139 -2.95 4.12 -11.75
N THR A 140 -1.66 3.88 -11.96
CA THR A 140 -0.83 3.06 -11.06
C THR A 140 -0.75 3.66 -9.67
N ASP A 141 -0.59 4.98 -9.58
CA ASP A 141 -0.54 5.72 -8.32
C ASP A 141 -1.83 5.59 -7.53
N VAL A 142 -2.97 5.94 -8.14
CA VAL A 142 -4.31 5.87 -7.51
C VAL A 142 -4.63 4.43 -7.11
N LEU A 143 -4.35 3.44 -7.96
CA LEU A 143 -4.56 2.02 -7.65
C LEU A 143 -3.81 1.61 -6.38
N ARG A 144 -2.53 1.97 -6.26
CA ARG A 144 -1.72 1.65 -5.08
C ARG A 144 -2.27 2.32 -3.82
N GLN A 145 -2.75 3.56 -3.89
CA GLN A 145 -3.39 4.22 -2.75
C GLN A 145 -4.68 3.50 -2.33
N LEU A 146 -5.54 3.14 -3.30
CA LEU A 146 -6.77 2.40 -3.06
C LEU A 146 -6.52 1.03 -2.41
N ILE A 147 -5.51 0.29 -2.89
CA ILE A 147 -5.05 -0.96 -2.28
C ILE A 147 -4.66 -0.74 -0.81
N ARG A 148 -3.88 0.31 -0.52
CA ARG A 148 -3.48 0.64 0.87
C ARG A 148 -4.70 0.94 1.75
N HIS A 149 -5.64 1.74 1.27
CA HIS A 149 -6.88 2.05 1.98
C HIS A 149 -7.71 0.80 2.29
N LEU A 150 -7.83 -0.11 1.32
CA LEU A 150 -8.54 -1.37 1.50
C LEU A 150 -7.82 -2.32 2.48
N LEU A 151 -6.48 -2.41 2.43
CA LEU A 151 -5.71 -3.19 3.43
C LEU A 151 -5.88 -2.64 4.85
N LEU A 152 -5.91 -1.32 5.02
CA LEU A 152 -6.14 -0.69 6.33
C LEU A 152 -7.54 -0.98 6.84
N GLN A 153 -8.57 -0.87 6.00
CA GLN A 153 -9.94 -1.25 6.38
C GLN A 153 -10.02 -2.73 6.77
N LYS A 154 -9.46 -3.64 5.96
CA LYS A 154 -9.44 -5.07 6.28
C LYS A 154 -8.71 -5.34 7.59
N ALA A 155 -7.65 -4.59 7.89
CA ALA A 155 -6.94 -4.74 9.16
C ALA A 155 -7.82 -4.33 10.35
N GLN A 156 -8.68 -3.32 10.18
CA GLN A 156 -9.65 -2.92 11.20
C GLN A 156 -10.78 -3.95 11.34
N GLU A 157 -11.35 -4.44 10.23
CA GLU A 157 -12.41 -5.46 10.21
C GLU A 157 -11.98 -6.74 10.94
N HIS A 158 -10.73 -7.18 10.72
CA HIS A 158 -10.15 -8.34 11.40
C HIS A 158 -9.68 -8.06 12.83
N SER A 159 -9.82 -6.83 13.33
CA SER A 159 -9.31 -6.39 14.63
C SER A 159 -7.80 -6.63 14.79
N CYS A 160 -7.05 -6.43 13.71
CA CYS A 160 -5.60 -6.55 13.71
C CYS A 160 -4.94 -5.41 14.49
N SER A 161 -3.85 -5.72 15.18
CA SER A 161 -3.09 -4.73 15.95
C SER A 161 -2.09 -3.95 15.10
N ALA A 162 -1.80 -4.38 13.87
CA ALA A 162 -0.91 -3.70 12.93
C ALA A 162 -1.12 -4.20 11.49
N LEU A 163 -0.76 -3.33 10.54
CA LEU A 163 -0.61 -3.65 9.12
C LEU A 163 0.87 -3.83 8.79
N LEU A 164 1.22 -4.95 8.16
CA LEU A 164 2.55 -5.28 7.71
C LEU A 164 2.61 -5.23 6.19
N LEU A 165 3.54 -4.45 5.65
CA LEU A 165 3.76 -4.36 4.22
C LEU A 165 5.11 -4.96 3.86
N GLY A 166 5.11 -5.89 2.90
CA GLY A 166 6.30 -6.65 2.48
C GLY A 166 7.30 -5.86 1.66
N HIS A 167 7.52 -4.56 1.90
CA HIS A 167 8.50 -3.81 1.12
C HIS A 167 9.93 -4.15 1.57
N SER A 168 10.77 -4.54 0.60
CA SER A 168 12.22 -4.69 0.74
C SER A 168 12.92 -3.32 0.77
N THR A 169 14.23 -3.28 1.06
CA THR A 169 15.05 -2.06 0.93
C THR A 169 14.91 -1.46 -0.48
N THR A 170 14.98 -2.30 -1.51
CA THR A 170 14.84 -1.96 -2.93
C THR A 170 13.47 -1.37 -3.22
N ALA A 171 12.41 -2.04 -2.76
CA ALA A 171 11.05 -1.60 -2.96
C ALA A 171 10.79 -0.25 -2.26
N LEU A 172 11.32 -0.05 -1.05
CA LEU A 172 11.21 1.23 -0.33
C LEU A 172 11.99 2.37 -0.99
N ALA A 173 13.15 2.08 -1.59
CA ALA A 173 13.91 3.06 -2.36
C ALA A 173 13.13 3.50 -3.61
N ALA A 174 12.55 2.54 -4.35
CA ALA A 174 11.66 2.83 -5.48
C ALA A 174 10.44 3.63 -5.04
N LEU A 175 9.74 3.18 -3.99
CA LEU A 175 8.59 3.87 -3.39
C LEU A 175 8.90 5.34 -3.09
N THR A 176 10.06 5.57 -2.49
CA THR A 176 10.52 6.91 -2.11
C THR A 176 10.58 7.82 -3.33
N LEU A 177 11.30 7.40 -4.37
CA LEU A 177 11.50 8.26 -5.54
C LEU A 177 10.22 8.42 -6.35
N SER A 178 9.35 7.41 -6.39
CA SER A 178 8.01 7.54 -6.98
C SER A 178 7.16 8.56 -6.22
N GLU A 179 7.12 8.52 -4.88
CA GLU A 179 6.41 9.52 -4.08
C GLU A 179 6.94 10.94 -4.32
N VAL A 180 8.26 11.11 -4.36
CA VAL A 180 8.88 12.42 -4.63
C VAL A 180 8.54 12.91 -6.04
N ALA A 181 8.65 12.04 -7.05
CA ALA A 181 8.35 12.38 -8.44
C ALA A 181 6.85 12.70 -8.67
N ASN A 182 5.97 12.04 -7.93
CA ASN A 182 4.54 12.35 -7.89
C ASN A 182 4.24 13.64 -7.12
N GLY A 183 5.23 14.30 -6.52
CA GLY A 183 5.04 15.56 -5.80
C GLY A 183 4.57 15.39 -4.36
N ARG A 184 4.78 14.22 -3.75
CA ARG A 184 4.43 13.90 -2.35
C ARG A 184 5.65 13.82 -1.44
N GLY A 185 6.65 14.68 -1.68
CA GLY A 185 7.88 14.74 -0.88
C GLY A 185 7.63 14.92 0.62
N PHE A 186 6.62 15.72 1.00
CA PHE A 186 6.24 15.93 2.41
C PHE A 186 5.68 14.66 3.07
N ALA A 187 4.95 13.83 2.32
CA ALA A 187 4.31 12.61 2.82
C ALA A 187 5.24 11.38 2.81
N VAL A 188 6.42 11.48 2.19
CA VAL A 188 7.40 10.37 2.10
C VAL A 188 7.62 9.68 3.44
N PRO A 189 7.88 10.36 4.57
CA PRO A 189 8.17 9.69 5.84
C PRO A 189 6.97 8.87 6.35
N LEU A 190 5.73 9.32 6.08
CA LEU A 190 4.50 8.61 6.45
C LEU A 190 4.26 7.38 5.56
N GLN A 191 4.71 7.44 4.31
CA GLN A 191 4.57 6.36 3.34
C GLN A 191 5.64 5.30 3.51
N VAL A 192 6.91 5.68 3.75
CA VAL A 192 8.01 4.72 3.71
C VAL A 192 8.48 4.25 5.07
N ALA A 193 8.23 4.96 6.18
CA ALA A 193 8.78 4.60 7.49
C ALA A 193 7.80 3.82 8.37
N ASP A 194 8.35 3.03 9.30
CA ASP A 194 7.59 2.36 10.36
C ASP A 194 6.96 3.38 11.31
N GLY A 195 5.71 3.16 11.72
CA GLY A 195 5.07 3.97 12.75
C GLY A 195 3.56 4.14 12.58
N MET A 196 2.99 5.03 13.38
CA MET A 196 1.56 5.33 13.36
C MET A 196 1.17 6.10 12.09
N THR A 197 0.07 5.68 11.48
CA THR A 197 -0.58 6.35 10.36
C THR A 197 -1.97 6.76 10.79
N THR A 198 -2.28 8.05 10.61
CA THR A 198 -3.63 8.57 10.81
C THR A 198 -4.54 8.10 9.66
N ILE A 199 -5.66 7.49 10.02
CA ILE A 199 -6.76 7.12 9.13
C ILE A 199 -7.91 8.07 9.41
N CYS A 200 -8.28 8.86 8.40
CA CYS A 200 -9.47 9.71 8.46
C CYS A 200 -10.69 8.89 8.00
N THR A 201 -11.87 9.21 8.54
CA THR A 201 -13.15 8.65 8.07
C THR A 201 -13.98 9.79 7.52
N TYR A 202 -14.52 9.60 6.32
CA TYR A 202 -15.34 10.56 5.60
C TYR A 202 -16.75 9.98 5.43
N GLU A 203 -17.76 10.80 5.73
CA GLU A 203 -19.16 10.45 5.52
C GLU A 203 -19.91 11.62 4.90
N ALA A 204 -20.98 11.32 4.17
CA ALA A 204 -21.86 12.36 3.63
C ALA A 204 -22.65 13.01 4.77
N ALA A 205 -22.49 14.32 4.94
CA ALA A 205 -23.30 15.11 5.86
C ALA A 205 -24.75 15.23 5.36
N GLU A 206 -25.67 15.60 6.25
CA GLU A 206 -27.08 15.84 5.93
C GLU A 206 -27.28 16.91 4.84
N SER A 207 -26.30 17.80 4.66
CA SER A 207 -26.24 18.82 3.62
C SER A 207 -25.79 18.29 2.24
N GLY A 208 -25.42 17.01 2.14
CA GLY A 208 -24.88 16.38 0.92
C GLY A 208 -23.38 16.58 0.71
N ALA A 209 -22.69 17.36 1.55
CA ALA A 209 -21.23 17.53 1.50
C ALA A 209 -20.52 16.38 2.22
N VAL A 210 -19.42 15.88 1.67
CA VAL A 210 -18.58 14.89 2.37
C VAL A 210 -17.73 15.60 3.42
N GLN A 211 -17.81 15.13 4.67
CA GLN A 211 -17.05 15.71 5.77
C GLN A 211 -16.27 14.62 6.52
N GLU A 212 -15.08 14.99 7.00
CA GLU A 212 -14.29 14.18 7.92
C GLU A 212 -15.03 14.07 9.28
N THR A 213 -15.38 12.84 9.69
CA THR A 213 -16.15 12.57 10.92
C THR A 213 -15.29 12.07 12.08
N SER A 214 -14.21 11.32 11.80
CA SER A 214 -13.34 10.77 12.83
C SER A 214 -11.93 10.47 12.34
N ARG A 215 -11.00 10.33 13.30
CA ARG A 215 -9.60 9.97 13.08
C ARG A 215 -9.20 8.80 13.97
N LEU A 216 -8.40 7.88 13.43
CA LEU A 216 -7.80 6.79 14.16
C LEU A 216 -6.31 6.70 13.83
N GLU A 217 -5.46 6.49 14.83
CA GLU A 217 -4.06 6.12 14.62
C GLU A 217 -3.95 4.59 14.47
N PHE A 218 -3.33 4.14 13.38
CA PHE A 218 -3.11 2.73 13.11
C PHE A 218 -1.64 2.44 12.75
N PRO A 219 -0.98 1.47 13.39
CA PRO A 219 0.42 1.22 13.14
C PRO A 219 0.66 0.45 11.83
N VAL A 220 1.58 0.96 11.02
CA VAL A 220 2.02 0.35 9.76
C VAL A 220 3.54 0.10 9.81
N TYR A 221 3.94 -1.11 9.41
CA TYR A 221 5.34 -1.53 9.49
C TYR A 221 5.83 -2.24 8.22
N TYR A 222 7.13 -2.18 8.01
CA TYR A 222 7.85 -2.77 6.89
C TYR A 222 8.91 -3.76 7.41
N PRO A 223 8.54 -5.02 7.75
CA PRO A 223 9.46 -5.98 8.38
C PRO A 223 10.71 -6.31 7.55
N LEU A 224 10.61 -6.19 6.22
CA LEU A 224 11.68 -6.48 5.25
C LEU A 224 12.51 -5.26 4.83
N ARG A 225 12.33 -4.09 5.48
CA ARG A 225 12.98 -2.81 5.14
C ARG A 225 14.51 -2.86 4.94
N GLU A 226 15.17 -3.82 5.58
CA GLU A 226 16.64 -3.95 5.63
C GLU A 226 17.15 -5.14 4.79
N ILE A 227 16.27 -5.78 4.02
CA ILE A 227 16.61 -6.90 3.14
C ILE A 227 16.45 -6.45 1.69
N PHE A 228 17.44 -6.71 0.85
CA PHE A 228 17.42 -6.38 -0.57
C PHE A 228 16.57 -7.38 -1.37
N ARG A 229 16.11 -6.97 -2.55
CA ARG A 229 15.30 -7.81 -3.45
C ARG A 229 16.06 -9.06 -3.86
N ASN A 230 17.34 -8.94 -4.21
CA ASN A 230 18.18 -10.06 -4.63
C ASN A 230 18.41 -11.06 -3.49
N GLU A 231 18.50 -10.60 -2.24
CA GLU A 231 18.57 -11.50 -1.07
C GLU A 231 17.27 -12.28 -0.89
N LEU A 232 16.11 -11.65 -1.14
CA LEU A 232 14.81 -12.31 -1.06
C LEU A 232 14.64 -13.36 -2.15
N ILE A 233 15.10 -13.07 -3.38
CA ILE A 233 15.09 -14.04 -4.47
C ILE A 233 15.98 -15.24 -4.14
N GLN A 234 17.21 -14.99 -3.68
CA GLN A 234 18.10 -16.07 -3.23
C GLN A 234 17.49 -16.88 -2.09
N TYR A 235 16.79 -16.22 -1.15
CA TYR A 235 16.09 -16.90 -0.08
C TYR A 235 14.96 -17.80 -0.60
N ILE A 236 14.15 -17.32 -1.55
CA ILE A 236 13.11 -18.14 -2.20
C ILE A 236 13.73 -19.36 -2.88
N ASP A 237 14.87 -19.19 -3.56
CA ASP A 237 15.59 -20.30 -4.20
C ASP A 237 16.06 -21.38 -3.20
N LEU A 238 16.34 -20.99 -1.96
CA LEU A 238 16.76 -21.87 -0.88
C LEU A 238 15.59 -22.54 -0.13
N VAL A 239 14.35 -22.06 -0.33
CA VAL A 239 13.15 -22.55 0.37
C VAL A 239 12.20 -23.21 -0.64
N PRO A 240 12.26 -24.55 -0.83
CA PRO A 240 11.53 -25.24 -1.89
C PRO A 240 10.02 -25.01 -1.84
N SER A 241 9.44 -25.01 -0.64
CA SER A 241 8.02 -24.75 -0.43
C SER A 241 7.57 -23.42 -0.99
N LEU A 242 8.41 -22.38 -0.87
CA LEU A 242 8.12 -21.05 -1.39
C LEU A 242 8.40 -20.95 -2.89
N LYS A 243 9.50 -21.57 -3.36
CA LYS A 243 9.89 -21.59 -4.78
C LYS A 243 8.81 -22.19 -5.69
N GLU A 244 8.06 -23.17 -5.21
CA GLU A 244 6.98 -23.80 -5.97
C GLU A 244 5.77 -22.89 -6.19
N VAL A 245 5.54 -21.92 -5.30
CA VAL A 245 4.31 -21.12 -5.27
C VAL A 245 4.55 -19.67 -5.70
N VAL A 246 5.74 -19.12 -5.49
CA VAL A 246 6.05 -17.77 -5.99
C VAL A 246 6.09 -17.81 -7.52
N PRO A 247 5.23 -17.05 -8.21
CA PRO A 247 5.31 -16.96 -9.66
C PRO A 247 6.72 -16.51 -10.05
N VAL A 248 7.39 -17.31 -10.88
CA VAL A 248 8.64 -16.88 -11.51
C VAL A 248 8.32 -15.61 -12.27
N ASP A 249 9.06 -14.53 -12.02
CA ASP A 249 8.88 -13.21 -12.64
C ASP A 249 8.80 -13.30 -14.17
N GLN A 250 7.61 -13.57 -14.72
CA GLN A 250 7.39 -13.46 -16.16
C GLN A 250 7.49 -11.99 -16.59
N ALA A 251 7.24 -11.06 -15.66
CA ALA A 251 7.47 -9.62 -15.85
C ALA A 251 8.96 -9.26 -15.93
N GLY A 252 9.83 -9.92 -15.14
CA GLY A 252 11.28 -9.73 -15.20
C GLY A 252 11.92 -10.37 -16.43
N ALA A 253 11.42 -11.53 -16.88
CA ALA A 253 11.91 -12.21 -18.07
C ALA A 253 11.61 -11.46 -19.39
N ALA A 254 10.53 -10.67 -19.44
CA ALA A 254 10.22 -9.79 -20.58
C ALA A 254 10.96 -8.43 -20.52
N ALA A 255 11.35 -7.98 -19.32
CA ALA A 255 12.01 -6.71 -19.09
C ALA A 255 13.55 -6.75 -19.28
N GLY A 256 14.16 -7.93 -19.22
CA GLY A 256 15.61 -8.09 -19.30
C GLY A 256 16.23 -7.85 -20.70
N ASN A 257 15.45 -7.79 -21.78
CA ASN A 257 16.01 -7.66 -23.14
C ASN A 257 15.11 -7.01 -24.19
N SER A 258 13.91 -6.53 -23.85
CA SER A 258 13.11 -5.73 -24.80
C SER A 258 13.42 -4.25 -24.59
N VAL A 259 13.71 -3.52 -25.68
CA VAL A 259 13.79 -2.06 -25.67
C VAL A 259 12.37 -1.54 -25.41
N VAL A 260 11.94 -1.56 -24.15
CA VAL A 260 10.63 -1.04 -23.76
C VAL A 260 10.73 0.47 -23.81
N SER A 261 9.94 1.09 -24.67
CA SER A 261 9.79 2.54 -24.71
C SER A 261 9.38 3.02 -23.31
N HIS A 262 10.18 3.92 -22.71
CA HIS A 262 9.84 4.55 -21.43
C HIS A 262 8.50 5.29 -21.43
N LYS A 263 7.93 5.55 -22.61
CA LYS A 263 6.64 6.22 -22.78
C LYS A 263 5.45 5.41 -22.25
N ASP A 264 5.58 4.08 -22.20
CA ASP A 264 4.50 3.17 -21.81
C ASP A 264 4.66 2.66 -20.37
N LEU A 265 5.56 3.27 -19.59
CA LEU A 265 5.84 2.89 -18.20
C LEU A 265 5.31 3.96 -17.24
N SER A 266 4.77 3.53 -16.11
CA SER A 266 4.50 4.43 -14.98
C SER A 266 5.80 4.84 -14.29
N ILE A 267 5.76 5.92 -13.52
CA ILE A 267 6.92 6.32 -12.72
C ILE A 267 7.29 5.25 -11.68
N GLU A 268 6.30 4.52 -11.14
CA GLU A 268 6.51 3.40 -10.23
C GLU A 268 7.31 2.27 -10.89
N GLU A 269 6.95 1.93 -12.14
CA GLU A 269 7.63 0.90 -12.92
C GLU A 269 9.06 1.32 -13.30
N VAL A 270 9.24 2.58 -13.71
CA VAL A 270 10.57 3.14 -14.00
C VAL A 270 11.48 3.10 -12.77
N MET A 271 10.98 3.50 -11.61
CA MET A 271 11.76 3.51 -10.37
C MET A 271 12.09 2.09 -9.89
N THR A 272 11.15 1.15 -10.04
CA THR A 272 11.40 -0.26 -9.71
C THR A 272 12.54 -0.83 -10.56
N ARG A 273 12.47 -0.70 -11.89
CA ARG A 273 13.53 -1.16 -12.80
C ARG A 273 14.88 -0.49 -12.55
N TYR A 274 14.86 0.81 -12.25
CA TYR A 274 16.07 1.54 -11.92
C TYR A 274 16.76 0.94 -10.68
N PHE A 275 16.03 0.72 -9.59
CA PHE A 275 16.64 0.19 -8.38
C PHE A 275 16.98 -1.29 -8.46
N ASP A 276 16.23 -2.08 -9.23
CA ASP A 276 16.59 -3.48 -9.52
C ASP A 276 17.96 -3.54 -10.24
N SER A 277 18.17 -2.68 -11.25
CA SER A 277 19.45 -2.60 -11.96
C SER A 277 20.59 -2.02 -11.08
N VAL A 278 20.31 -0.98 -10.31
CA VAL A 278 21.32 -0.35 -9.44
C VAL A 278 21.76 -1.27 -8.30
N GLU A 279 20.88 -2.15 -7.82
CA GLU A 279 21.21 -3.08 -6.75
C GLU A 279 22.34 -4.06 -7.11
N GLU A 280 22.41 -4.51 -8.37
CA GLU A 280 23.43 -5.46 -8.84
C GLU A 280 24.86 -4.89 -8.74
N GLY A 281 25.03 -3.60 -9.05
CA GLY A 281 26.35 -2.94 -9.03
C GLY A 281 26.63 -2.10 -7.79
N TYR A 282 25.59 -1.52 -7.17
CA TYR A 282 25.71 -0.48 -6.16
C TYR A 282 24.57 -0.52 -5.12
N SER A 283 24.40 -1.64 -4.43
CA SER A 283 23.42 -1.81 -3.33
C SER A 283 23.51 -0.74 -2.23
N GLY A 284 24.68 -0.12 -2.05
CA GLY A 284 24.88 1.02 -1.15
C GLY A 284 24.03 2.25 -1.49
N ILE A 285 23.72 2.49 -2.77
CA ILE A 285 22.85 3.59 -3.22
C ILE A 285 21.42 3.33 -2.73
N VAL A 286 20.92 2.12 -2.94
CA VAL A 286 19.59 1.66 -2.50
C VAL A 286 19.44 1.87 -0.98
N ALA A 287 20.41 1.40 -0.20
CA ALA A 287 20.41 1.56 1.25
C ALA A 287 20.51 3.03 1.69
N ASN A 288 21.27 3.87 0.97
CA ASN A 288 21.38 5.29 1.28
C ASN A 288 20.06 6.04 1.13
N VAL A 289 19.25 5.72 0.11
CA VAL A 289 17.92 6.32 -0.06
C VAL A 289 17.03 6.00 1.14
N VAL A 290 16.94 4.72 1.53
CA VAL A 290 16.09 4.27 2.65
C VAL A 290 16.58 4.79 4.01
N ARG A 291 17.89 4.92 4.21
CA ARG A 291 18.48 5.51 5.42
C ARG A 291 18.28 7.02 5.49
N THR A 292 18.39 7.71 4.37
CA THR A 292 18.23 9.18 4.33
C THR A 292 16.78 9.56 4.57
N THR A 293 15.84 8.87 3.92
CA THR A 293 14.40 9.06 4.16
C THR A 293 13.98 8.68 5.57
N GLY A 294 14.61 7.66 6.16
CA GLY A 294 14.37 7.29 7.56
C GLY A 294 14.81 8.35 8.59
N LYS A 295 15.60 9.36 8.19
CA LYS A 295 15.97 10.51 9.04
C LYS A 295 14.97 11.66 8.95
N LEU A 296 14.05 11.62 7.99
CA LEU A 296 13.04 12.67 7.83
C LEU A 296 12.03 12.58 8.97
N GLU A 297 11.60 13.74 9.46
CA GLU A 297 10.63 13.82 10.54
C GLU A 297 9.22 13.48 10.05
N ARG A 298 8.47 12.69 10.83
CA ARG A 298 7.04 12.47 10.63
C ARG A 298 6.30 13.64 11.26
N VAL A 299 6.02 14.68 10.47
CA VAL A 299 5.29 15.85 10.94
C VAL A 299 3.81 15.48 11.09
N PRO A 300 3.21 15.58 12.29
CA PRO A 300 1.77 15.37 12.45
C PRO A 300 1.01 16.48 11.73
N GLY A 301 0.17 16.09 10.76
CA GLY A 301 -0.68 17.01 10.03
C GLY A 301 -2.00 17.27 10.78
N ASN A 302 -2.50 18.51 10.71
CA ASN A 302 -3.85 18.82 11.16
C ASN A 302 -4.91 18.58 10.09
N SER A 303 -4.48 18.50 8.83
CA SER A 303 -5.31 18.31 7.65
C SER A 303 -4.74 17.23 6.76
N PHE A 304 -5.62 16.46 6.12
CA PHE A 304 -5.26 15.28 5.35
C PHE A 304 -5.85 15.35 3.95
N CYS A 305 -5.19 14.68 3.01
CA CYS A 305 -5.67 14.51 1.66
C CYS A 305 -6.87 13.55 1.66
N GLY A 306 -7.98 13.96 1.04
CA GLY A 306 -9.18 13.13 0.88
C GLY A 306 -8.95 11.87 0.04
N SER A 307 -8.02 11.90 -0.91
CA SER A 307 -7.76 10.77 -1.81
C SER A 307 -6.75 9.76 -1.25
N CYS A 308 -5.61 10.21 -0.70
CA CYS A 308 -4.52 9.31 -0.25
C CYS A 308 -4.33 9.27 1.28
N GLY A 309 -5.10 10.05 2.03
CA GLY A 309 -5.03 10.10 3.50
C GLY A 309 -3.76 10.72 4.08
N MET A 310 -2.84 11.25 3.26
CA MET A 310 -1.58 11.83 3.74
C MET A 310 -1.76 13.23 4.30
N SER A 311 -0.92 13.61 5.27
CA SER A 311 -0.88 14.98 5.82
C SER A 311 -0.60 16.00 4.73
N LEU A 312 -1.38 17.08 4.71
CA LEU A 312 -1.20 18.21 3.81
C LEU A 312 -0.17 19.19 4.39
N ASP A 313 0.68 19.73 3.52
CA ASP A 313 1.54 20.87 3.85
C ASP A 313 0.93 22.12 3.24
N ALA A 314 0.05 22.80 3.98
CA ALA A 314 -0.67 23.96 3.44
C ALA A 314 0.27 25.08 2.91
N LYS A 315 1.51 25.17 3.42
CA LYS A 315 2.49 26.16 2.94
C LYS A 315 3.33 25.62 1.79
N GLY A 316 3.68 24.34 1.85
CA GLY A 316 4.45 23.65 0.80
C GLY A 316 3.63 23.40 -0.45
N ASP A 317 2.39 22.94 -0.33
CA ASP A 317 1.49 22.64 -1.44
C ASP A 317 1.27 23.90 -2.31
N SER A 318 0.93 25.06 -1.72
CA SER A 318 0.81 26.32 -2.46
C SER A 318 2.15 26.85 -3.01
N ARG A 319 3.25 26.67 -2.28
CA ARG A 319 4.58 27.08 -2.76
C ARG A 319 5.05 26.24 -3.97
N TRP A 320 4.75 24.95 -3.98
CA TRP A 320 5.09 24.04 -5.08
C TRP A 320 4.15 24.18 -6.26
N ALA A 321 2.90 24.61 -6.04
CA ALA A 321 1.99 24.99 -7.11
C ALA A 321 2.55 26.17 -7.95
N GLY A 322 3.26 27.12 -7.33
CA GLY A 322 4.00 28.17 -8.05
C GLY A 322 3.10 28.98 -9.00
N GLU A 323 3.55 29.20 -10.24
CA GLU A 323 2.78 29.90 -11.30
C GLU A 323 1.64 29.07 -11.90
N ILE A 324 1.53 27.77 -11.58
CA ILE A 324 0.39 26.93 -11.95
C ILE A 324 -0.87 27.39 -11.21
N GLY A 325 -0.70 28.14 -10.11
CA GLY A 325 -1.76 28.71 -9.31
C GLY A 325 -2.34 27.72 -8.30
N ASP A 326 -2.90 28.25 -7.21
CA ASP A 326 -3.90 27.51 -6.45
C ASP A 326 -5.18 27.51 -7.33
N ASP A 327 -5.41 26.45 -8.11
CA ASP A 327 -6.64 26.35 -8.92
C ASP A 327 -7.88 26.45 -8.03
N ALA A 328 -8.96 27.01 -8.60
CA ALA A 328 -10.15 27.63 -8.00
C ALA A 328 -11.00 26.82 -6.99
N GLY A 329 -10.47 25.74 -6.43
CA GLY A 329 -11.04 24.95 -5.34
C GLY A 329 -10.73 25.46 -3.93
N ASP A 330 -9.93 26.53 -3.76
CA ASP A 330 -9.67 27.16 -2.46
C ASP A 330 -10.44 28.49 -2.27
N GLY A 331 -11.34 28.84 -3.21
CA GLY A 331 -12.25 29.98 -3.06
C GLY A 331 -13.35 29.72 -2.02
N PRO A 332 -13.93 30.77 -1.40
CA PRO A 332 -14.94 30.66 -0.34
C PRO A 332 -16.29 29.99 -0.75
N GLY A 333 -16.39 29.45 -1.97
CA GLY A 333 -17.50 28.66 -2.49
C GLY A 333 -17.16 27.22 -2.89
N ALA A 334 -15.92 26.75 -2.69
CA ALA A 334 -15.47 25.38 -2.98
C ALA A 334 -15.54 24.46 -1.74
N ALA A 335 -16.43 24.77 -0.80
CA ALA A 335 -16.62 24.08 0.47
C ALA A 335 -17.21 22.66 0.36
N GLY A 336 -17.28 22.08 -0.84
CA GLY A 336 -17.89 20.77 -1.11
C GLY A 336 -16.97 19.70 -1.71
N ALA A 337 -15.77 20.06 -2.19
CA ALA A 337 -14.81 19.10 -2.73
C ALA A 337 -13.70 18.86 -1.70
N GLY A 338 -13.41 17.60 -1.39
CA GLY A 338 -12.37 17.24 -0.41
C GLY A 338 -10.99 17.83 -0.73
N ARG A 339 -10.21 18.09 0.32
CA ARG A 339 -8.87 18.68 0.19
C ARG A 339 -7.90 17.66 -0.41
N LEU A 340 -7.22 18.02 -1.50
CA LEU A 340 -6.22 17.16 -2.16
C LEU A 340 -4.79 17.68 -1.91
N CYS A 341 -3.82 16.78 -1.72
CA CYS A 341 -2.41 17.13 -1.75
C CYS A 341 -1.94 17.40 -3.19
N TYR A 342 -0.83 18.11 -3.35
CA TYR A 342 -0.29 18.44 -4.68
C TYR A 342 -0.16 17.22 -5.60
N GLY A 343 0.35 16.10 -5.09
CA GLY A 343 0.48 14.89 -5.90
C GLY A 343 -0.85 14.26 -6.32
N CYS A 344 -1.86 14.24 -5.45
CA CYS A 344 -3.18 13.74 -5.84
C CYS A 344 -3.87 14.69 -6.83
N LYS A 345 -3.71 16.01 -6.67
CA LYS A 345 -4.21 17.00 -7.66
C LYS A 345 -3.66 16.69 -9.05
N ARG A 346 -2.35 16.45 -9.18
CA ARG A 346 -1.71 16.05 -10.45
C ARG A 346 -2.18 14.70 -10.97
N SER A 347 -2.24 13.68 -10.11
CA SER A 347 -2.70 12.36 -10.52
C SER A 347 -4.14 12.40 -11.06
N ILE A 348 -5.01 13.23 -10.49
CA ILE A 348 -6.44 13.29 -10.83
C ILE A 348 -6.71 14.26 -12.00
N HIS A 349 -6.08 15.44 -12.02
CA HIS A 349 -6.41 16.52 -12.97
C HIS A 349 -5.43 16.67 -14.15
N GLY A 350 -4.22 16.11 -14.06
CA GLY A 350 -3.19 16.19 -15.10
C GLY A 350 -2.08 17.17 -14.78
#